data_AF-A0A833DYG1-F1
#
_entry.id   AF-A0A833DYG1-F1
#
_cell.length_a   1.000
_cell.length_b   1.000
_cell.length_c   1.000
_cell.angle_alpha   90.00
_cell.angle_beta   90.00
_cell.angle_gamma   90.00
#
_symmetry.space_group_name_H-M   'P 1'
#
loop_
_entity.id
_entity.type
_entity.pdbx_description
1 polymer ?
#
loop_
_entity_poly.entity_id
_entity_poly.type
_entity_poly.pdbx_seq_one_letter_code
_entity_poly.pdbx_strand_id
1 'polypeptide(L)'
;MAFIAGVGGASGAIAVLEAEKRVFALGFLILEPSEFLKLLEKVERPVVLYTIKREGILSKKDTYTYVAKYGEFTILTKTETPLTLPSKAELIPVKDIVLPSEVQAHLNSIAKRGGSTSSNKH
;
A
#
# COMPACT_ATOMS: atom_id res chain seq x y z
N MET A 1 -22.67 12.05 -14.42
CA MET A 1 -22.84 11.10 -15.54
C MET A 1 -21.66 11.27 -16.47
N ALA A 2 -20.71 10.33 -16.47
CA ALA A 2 -19.60 10.35 -17.43
C ALA A 2 -19.76 9.16 -18.37
N PHE A 3 -19.83 9.50 -19.66
CA PHE A 3 -20.08 8.63 -20.80
C PHE A 3 -18.93 7.64 -21.04
N ILE A 4 -19.26 6.40 -21.42
CA ILE A 4 -18.35 5.51 -22.13
C ILE A 4 -18.74 5.49 -23.61
N ALA A 5 -17.80 5.80 -24.49
CA ALA A 5 -17.96 5.64 -25.92
C ALA A 5 -16.61 5.24 -26.54
N GLY A 6 -16.66 4.25 -27.43
CA GLY A 6 -15.70 4.12 -28.53
C GLY A 6 -14.77 2.91 -28.49
N VAL A 7 -15.14 1.88 -29.24
CA VAL A 7 -14.24 0.82 -29.74
C VAL A 7 -13.64 1.32 -31.06
N GLY A 8 -12.32 1.19 -31.28
CA GLY A 8 -11.74 1.22 -32.63
C GLY A 8 -10.29 1.73 -32.77
N GLY A 9 -9.39 0.86 -33.25
CA GLY A 9 -8.32 1.23 -34.21
C GLY A 9 -6.92 1.63 -33.69
N ALA A 10 -5.96 0.72 -33.92
CA ALA A 10 -4.50 0.84 -34.15
C ALA A 10 -3.68 2.07 -33.67
N SER A 11 -2.49 1.74 -33.16
CA SER A 11 -1.34 2.62 -32.84
C SER A 11 -1.48 3.53 -31.64
N GLY A 12 -1.08 2.98 -30.51
CA GLY A 12 -0.59 3.71 -29.37
C GLY A 12 -0.14 2.67 -28.37
N ALA A 13 1.10 2.77 -27.89
CA ALA A 13 1.42 2.13 -26.64
C ALA A 13 0.35 2.57 -25.66
N ILE A 14 -0.59 1.67 -25.34
CA ILE A 14 -1.35 1.79 -24.11
C ILE A 14 -0.24 1.63 -23.08
N ALA A 15 0.32 2.76 -22.65
CA ALA A 15 0.73 2.89 -21.27
C ALA A 15 -0.52 2.44 -20.53
N VAL A 16 -0.53 1.14 -20.22
CA VAL A 16 -1.40 0.62 -19.19
C VAL A 16 -0.93 1.47 -18.03
N LEU A 17 -1.69 2.54 -17.76
CA LEU A 17 -1.76 3.10 -16.44
C LEU A 17 -2.02 1.86 -15.62
N GLU A 18 -0.96 1.28 -15.05
CA GLU A 18 -1.07 0.23 -14.05
C GLU A 18 -2.02 0.86 -13.06
N ALA A 19 -3.29 0.45 -13.14
CA ALA A 19 -4.33 1.05 -12.36
C ALA A 19 -3.88 0.81 -10.93
N GLU A 20 -3.34 1.85 -10.28
CA GLU A 20 -2.91 1.80 -8.89
C GLU A 20 -4.14 1.34 -8.13
N LYS A 21 -4.19 0.05 -7.78
CA LYS A 21 -5.41 -0.56 -7.24
C LYS A 21 -5.54 -0.11 -5.79
N ARG A 22 -6.09 1.09 -5.62
CA ARG A 22 -6.55 1.62 -4.35
C ARG A 22 -7.82 0.86 -3.98
N VAL A 23 -7.84 0.25 -2.81
CA VAL A 23 -9.03 -0.44 -2.32
C VAL A 23 -9.54 0.30 -1.11
N PHE A 24 -10.80 0.73 -1.15
CA PHE A 24 -11.47 1.30 0.01
C PHE A 24 -12.45 0.27 0.58
N ALA A 25 -12.22 -0.17 1.82
CA ALA A 25 -13.06 -1.14 2.49
C ALA A 25 -13.15 -0.79 3.98
N LEU A 26 -14.37 -0.71 4.52
CA LEU A 26 -14.63 -0.53 5.96
C LEU A 26 -13.91 0.67 6.60
N GLY A 27 -13.77 1.79 5.87
CA GLY A 27 -13.05 2.99 6.36
C GLY A 27 -11.53 2.92 6.23
N PHE A 28 -10.99 1.85 5.64
CA PHE A 28 -9.57 1.70 5.31
C PHE A 28 -9.35 1.90 3.82
N LEU A 29 -8.46 2.84 3.50
CA LEU A 29 -7.91 3.01 2.16
C LEU A 29 -6.57 2.28 2.08
N ILE A 30 -6.58 1.17 1.37
CA ILE A 30 -5.45 0.25 1.21
C ILE A 30 -4.69 0.65 -0.06
N LEU A 31 -3.40 0.94 0.10
CA LEU A 31 -2.59 1.63 -0.89
C LEU A 31 -1.25 0.91 -1.12
N GLU A 32 -0.72 1.07 -2.32
CA GLU A 32 0.69 0.80 -2.61
C GLU A 32 1.59 1.72 -1.75
N PRO A 33 2.82 1.31 -1.41
CA PRO A 33 3.68 2.08 -0.51
C PRO A 33 3.98 3.51 -0.99
N SER A 34 4.16 3.68 -2.30
CA SER A 34 4.39 4.98 -2.93
C SER A 34 3.22 5.95 -2.74
N GLU A 35 2.00 5.47 -2.91
CA GLU A 35 0.77 6.26 -2.73
C GLU A 35 0.52 6.58 -1.26
N PHE A 36 0.81 5.64 -0.36
CA PHE A 36 0.75 5.87 1.08
C PHE A 36 1.66 7.03 1.49
N LEU A 37 2.91 7.04 1.01
CA LEU A 37 3.86 8.12 1.28
C LEU A 37 3.37 9.48 0.75
N LYS A 38 2.87 9.52 -0.49
CA LYS A 38 2.32 10.75 -1.09
C LYS A 38 1.15 11.34 -0.29
N LEU A 39 0.29 10.51 0.30
CA LEU A 39 -0.78 10.98 1.17
C LEU A 39 -0.25 11.41 2.53
N LEU A 40 0.70 10.67 3.08
CA LEU A 40 1.32 10.99 4.38
C LEU A 40 2.04 12.35 4.35
N GLU A 41 2.68 12.69 3.24
CA GLU A 41 3.34 13.99 3.03
C GLU A 41 2.37 15.19 3.10
N LYS A 42 1.08 14.98 2.85
CA LYS A 42 0.08 16.06 2.93
C LYS A 42 -0.39 16.32 4.36
N VAL A 43 -0.10 15.41 5.29
CA VAL A 43 -0.46 15.57 6.71
C VAL A 43 0.65 16.35 7.40
N GLU A 44 0.31 17.36 8.20
CA GLU A 44 1.30 18.23 8.85
C GLU A 44 2.12 17.49 9.92
N ARG A 45 1.44 16.71 10.78
CA ARG A 45 2.06 15.87 11.81
C ARG A 45 1.38 14.51 11.83
N PRO A 46 1.71 13.63 10.87
CA PRO A 46 1.08 12.32 10.80
C PRO A 46 1.57 11.42 11.93
N VAL A 47 0.65 10.77 12.63
CA VAL A 47 0.96 9.66 13.53
C VAL A 47 0.80 8.36 12.75
N VAL A 48 1.87 7.57 12.69
CA VAL A 48 1.93 6.31 11.96
C VAL A 48 2.17 5.18 12.95
N LEU A 49 1.21 4.25 13.01
CA LEU A 49 1.42 2.98 13.68
C LEU A 49 2.13 2.04 12.71
N TYR A 50 3.12 1.29 13.20
CA TYR A 50 3.75 0.26 12.39
C TYR A 50 3.99 -1.03 13.18
N THR A 51 3.95 -2.15 12.48
CA THR A 51 4.29 -3.46 13.03
C THR A 51 5.19 -4.22 12.06
N ILE A 52 6.07 -5.05 12.62
CA ILE A 52 6.97 -5.92 11.88
C ILE A 52 6.56 -7.35 12.19
N LYS A 53 6.09 -8.06 11.17
CA LYS A 53 5.71 -9.47 11.29
C LYS A 53 6.58 -10.31 10.38
N ARG A 54 7.04 -11.44 10.90
CA ARG A 54 7.72 -12.44 10.08
C ARG A 54 6.66 -13.33 9.43
N GLU A 55 6.55 -13.26 8.11
CA GLU A 55 5.62 -14.07 7.34
C GLU A 55 6.38 -15.11 6.50
N GLY A 56 5.80 -16.29 6.36
CA GLY A 56 6.36 -17.41 5.60
C GLY A 56 6.91 -18.54 6.48
N ILE A 57 6.57 -19.78 6.10
CA ILE A 57 6.99 -21.01 6.82
C ILE A 57 8.39 -21.45 6.38
N LEU A 58 8.76 -21.19 5.11
CA LEU A 58 10.07 -21.56 4.54
C LEU A 58 11.02 -20.36 4.34
N SER A 59 10.49 -19.18 4.05
CA SER A 59 11.28 -17.95 3.88
C SER A 59 10.87 -16.97 4.96
N LYS A 60 11.77 -16.71 5.91
CA LYS A 60 11.58 -15.76 7.02
C LYS A 60 11.64 -14.33 6.48
N LYS A 61 10.60 -13.88 5.75
CA LYS A 61 10.53 -12.51 5.27
C LYS A 61 9.86 -11.65 6.33
N ASP A 62 10.55 -10.59 6.73
CA ASP A 62 9.95 -9.58 7.59
C ASP A 62 9.05 -8.70 6.73
N THR A 63 7.84 -8.48 7.21
CA THR A 63 6.83 -7.69 6.53
C THR A 63 6.38 -6.57 7.44
N TYR A 64 6.37 -5.37 6.88
CA TYR A 64 6.09 -4.12 7.56
C TYR A 64 4.70 -3.67 7.17
N THR A 65 3.83 -3.45 8.16
CA THR A 65 2.51 -2.86 7.94
C THR A 65 2.47 -1.50 8.59
N TYR A 66 1.97 -0.51 7.85
CA TYR A 66 1.87 0.88 8.29
C TYR A 66 0.42 1.34 8.21
N VAL A 67 -0.03 2.05 9.26
CA VAL A 67 -1.38 2.58 9.41
C VAL A 67 -1.26 4.03 9.81
N ALA A 68 -2.00 4.92 9.15
CA ALA A 68 -2.09 6.31 9.55
C ALA A 68 -3.51 6.85 9.34
N LYS A 69 -3.90 7.84 10.14
CA LYS A 69 -5.16 8.56 9.94
C LYS A 69 -4.99 9.59 8.82
N TYR A 70 -5.97 9.66 7.92
CA TYR A 70 -6.05 10.67 6.87
C TYR A 70 -7.48 11.22 6.81
N GLY A 71 -7.71 12.38 7.42
CA GLY A 71 -9.06 12.94 7.58
C GLY A 71 -9.98 11.98 8.31
N GLU A 72 -11.10 11.63 7.68
CA GLU A 72 -12.16 10.77 8.24
C GLU A 72 -11.94 9.25 8.01
N PHE A 73 -10.83 8.87 7.35
CA PHE A 73 -10.52 7.48 7.09
C PHE A 73 -9.07 7.14 7.46
N THR A 74 -8.75 5.85 7.40
CA THR A 74 -7.42 5.33 7.73
C THR A 74 -6.73 4.86 6.46
N ILE A 75 -5.50 5.29 6.23
CA ILE A 75 -4.66 4.77 5.15
C ILE A 75 -3.81 3.62 5.66
N LEU A 76 -3.68 2.59 4.83
CA LEU A 76 -3.03 1.33 5.18
C LEU A 76 -2.12 0.89 4.04
N THR A 77 -0.90 0.46 4.36
CA THR A 77 -0.01 -0.18 3.39
C THR A 77 0.82 -1.29 4.03
N LYS A 78 1.33 -2.20 3.19
CA LYS A 78 2.16 -3.33 3.61
C LYS A 78 3.28 -3.56 2.60
N THR A 79 4.49 -3.80 3.09
CA THR A 79 5.70 -3.94 2.27
C THR A 79 6.68 -4.93 2.91
N GLU A 80 7.50 -5.60 2.10
CA GLU A 80 8.57 -6.49 2.57
C GLU A 80 9.83 -5.70 3.00
N THR A 81 9.95 -4.44 2.58
CA THR A 81 11.08 -3.55 2.92
C THR A 81 10.61 -2.36 3.75
N PRO A 82 11.39 -1.92 4.75
CA PRO A 82 11.02 -0.79 5.58
C PRO A 82 10.92 0.50 4.74
N LEU A 83 9.86 1.28 4.94
CA LEU A 83 9.67 2.56 4.26
C LEU A 83 10.43 3.68 4.95
N THR A 84 11.05 4.56 4.15
CA THR A 84 11.53 5.86 4.63
C THR A 84 10.34 6.80 4.75
N LEU A 85 9.87 7.01 5.96
CA LEU A 85 8.75 7.90 6.25
C LEU A 85 9.23 9.36 6.35
N PRO A 86 8.35 10.35 6.11
CA PRO A 86 8.68 11.76 6.27
C PRO A 86 9.16 12.07 7.69
N SER A 87 10.17 12.94 7.85
CA SER A 87 10.77 13.26 9.16
C SER A 87 9.79 13.90 10.17
N LYS A 88 8.68 14.43 9.68
CA LYS A 88 7.58 15.00 10.47
C LYS A 88 6.60 13.95 11.00
N ALA A 89 6.72 12.70 10.56
CA ALA A 89 5.85 11.61 10.99
C ALA A 89 6.30 11.08 12.35
N GLU A 90 5.36 10.96 13.28
CA GLU A 90 5.56 10.28 14.54
C GLU A 90 5.34 8.78 14.34
N LEU A 91 6.34 7.98 14.71
CA LEU A 91 6.31 6.53 14.54
C LEU A 91 6.04 5.85 15.87
N ILE A 92 4.96 5.08 15.93
CA ILE A 92 4.60 4.30 17.10
C ILE A 92 4.67 2.80 16.74
N PRO A 93 5.67 2.07 17.25
CA PRO A 93 5.71 0.62 17.08
C PRO A 93 4.59 -0.05 17.86
N VAL A 94 3.88 -0.97 17.22
CA VAL A 94 2.84 -1.77 17.86
C VAL A 94 3.11 -3.26 17.65
N LYS A 95 2.76 -4.07 18.66
CA LYS A 95 2.93 -5.53 18.60
C LYS A 95 2.11 -6.15 17.49
N ASP A 96 0.88 -5.68 17.32
CA ASP A 96 -0.06 -6.20 16.32
C ASP A 96 -1.05 -5.13 15.88
N ILE A 97 -1.55 -5.25 14.65
CA ILE A 97 -2.63 -4.45 14.08
C ILE A 97 -3.74 -5.43 13.69
N VAL A 98 -4.83 -5.41 14.45
CA VAL A 98 -5.99 -6.27 14.20
C VAL A 98 -6.89 -5.58 13.17
N LEU A 99 -7.03 -6.20 12.00
CA LEU A 99 -7.85 -5.71 10.89
C LEU A 99 -8.96 -6.71 10.57
N PRO A 100 -10.11 -6.27 10.03
CA PRO A 100 -11.12 -7.18 9.46
C PRO A 100 -10.54 -8.09 8.37
N SER A 101 -11.11 -9.27 8.19
CA SER A 101 -10.64 -10.30 7.23
C SER A 101 -10.55 -9.78 5.80
N GLU A 102 -11.53 -8.97 5.39
CA GLU A 102 -11.63 -8.41 4.05
C GLU A 102 -10.47 -7.44 3.79
N VAL A 103 -10.15 -6.60 4.78
CA VAL A 103 -9.03 -5.65 4.72
C VAL A 103 -7.70 -6.39 4.68
N GLN A 104 -7.54 -7.44 5.50
CA GLN A 104 -6.33 -8.27 5.50
C GLN A 104 -6.09 -8.95 4.15
N ALA A 105 -7.15 -9.48 3.52
CA ALA A 105 -7.04 -10.14 2.22
C ALA A 105 -6.51 -9.19 1.13
N HIS A 106 -7.02 -7.96 1.10
CA HIS A 106 -6.54 -6.93 0.17
C HIS A 106 -5.10 -6.48 0.49
N LEU A 107 -4.77 -6.30 1.77
CA LEU A 107 -3.43 -5.93 2.20
C LEU A 107 -2.36 -6.95 1.79
N ASN A 108 -2.66 -8.24 1.97
CA ASN A 108 -1.78 -9.33 1.56
C ASN A 108 -1.59 -9.40 0.04
N SER A 109 -2.57 -8.93 -0.74
CA SER A 109 -2.47 -8.87 -2.19
C SER A 109 -1.49 -7.79 -2.69
N ILE A 110 -1.25 -6.74 -1.89
CA ILE A 110 -0.33 -5.64 -2.22
C ILE A 110 1.11 -6.05 -1.88
N ALA A 111 1.33 -6.65 -0.70
CA ALA A 111 2.64 -7.12 -0.28
C ALA A 111 3.29 -8.08 -1.28
N LYS A 112 2.50 -8.97 -1.90
CA LYS A 112 2.98 -9.92 -2.92
C LYS A 112 3.44 -9.25 -4.22
N ARG A 113 2.98 -8.03 -4.51
CA ARG A 113 3.32 -7.30 -5.75
C ARG A 113 4.59 -6.47 -5.58
N GLY A 114 4.80 -5.88 -4.41
CA GLY A 114 6.03 -5.12 -4.11
C GLY A 114 7.32 -5.97 -4.06
N GLY A 115 7.21 -7.30 -4.05
CA GLY A 115 8.35 -8.22 -3.99
C GLY A 115 8.91 -8.68 -5.35
N SER A 116 8.39 -8.22 -6.50
CA SER A 116 8.79 -8.74 -7.83
C SER A 116 9.80 -7.90 -8.61
N THR A 117 10.60 -7.06 -7.97
CA THR A 117 11.72 -6.35 -8.63
C THR A 117 13.06 -6.72 -8.02
N SER A 118 13.48 -7.97 -8.22
CA SER A 118 14.90 -8.33 -8.23
C SER A 118 15.13 -9.67 -8.93
N SER A 119 15.02 -9.69 -10.25
CA SER A 119 15.80 -10.63 -11.07
C SER A 119 15.82 -10.19 -12.53
N ASN A 120 16.87 -9.45 -12.92
CA ASN A 120 17.56 -9.78 -14.16
C ASN A 120 19.02 -9.27 -14.05
N LYS A 121 19.92 -10.19 -13.70
CA LYS A 121 21.37 -10.02 -13.85
C LYS A 121 21.78 -10.76 -15.13
N HIS A 122 22.48 -10.02 -15.99
CA HIS A 122 23.43 -10.41 -17.05
C HIS A 122 22.95 -11.35 -18.17
#